data_AF-A0A1T4RRP2-F1
#
_entry.id   AF-A0A1T4RRP2-F1
#
_cell.length_a   1.000
_cell.length_b   1.000
_cell.length_c   1.000
_cell.angle_alpha   90.00
_cell.angle_beta   90.00
_cell.angle_gamma   90.00
#
_symmetry.space_group_name_H-M   'P 1'
#
loop_
_entity.id
_entity.type
_entity.pdbx_description
1 polymer ?
#
loop_
_entity_poly.entity_id
_entity_poly.type
_entity_poly.pdbx_seq_one_letter_code
_entity_poly.pdbx_strand_id
1 'polypeptide(L)'
;MDFPVFHLDIFGNRGLIAMIAILHVLINHGLAVGMMPLLACFEWYGVRKGDKRWDELAYKILFVSFIITTTIGALSGVGIWLSVSLVNPYSIGSLIRVFFWAWFVEWLVFITEVCLIVAYTLTWKKWRDGEAKRRHVRLGFALGLFSWITMAIIVSILGFMMDPGNWLADSTLWSGFTNPIYLPQLAFRTPLAATMAGIIALFLVPFFVPRIDPFRHQAMRAIALWTLFFAPLVAAGGWWYYSVVPSLMKDNLAVSALTLAFSGWLDELLWIAVFTVVAVVAVVQVAISRPNLLPRVALIFPLVAILWMTGHFERVREFIRKPYVIGRYMYANGVRVDDYALLQRDGVLAYATYSTPLTEAEKASVPSRLDAAERDAALDRLQKGKDVFMDTCSRCHTTHGVNAVAAHLQRLFGNQPWKPDLTLGYLENMHNAQPFMPPFPGTSQELSLLALYLEQLQHNTTPTSGAQQVGIVVNAAGAQRQAAGDKGQGVGR
;
A
#
# COMPACT_ATOMS: atom_id res chain seq x y z
N MET A 1 -16.10 0.30 -18.84
CA MET A 1 -15.01 1.08 -18.23
C MET A 1 -15.39 2.57 -18.22
N ASP A 2 -15.97 3.05 -17.12
CA ASP A 2 -16.54 4.41 -16.92
C ASP A 2 -15.55 5.53 -16.57
N PHE A 3 -14.27 5.23 -16.43
CA PHE A 3 -13.27 6.24 -16.09
C PHE A 3 -12.10 6.18 -17.06
N PRO A 4 -11.61 7.34 -17.55
CA PRO A 4 -10.40 7.37 -18.35
C PRO A 4 -9.22 6.89 -17.50
N VAL A 5 -8.34 6.10 -18.11
CA VAL A 5 -7.20 5.52 -17.39
C VAL A 5 -6.14 6.60 -17.18
N PHE A 6 -5.94 7.00 -15.92
CA PHE A 6 -4.76 7.75 -15.53
C PHE A 6 -3.55 6.82 -15.58
N HIS A 7 -2.56 7.14 -16.42
CA HIS A 7 -1.42 6.25 -16.66
C HIS A 7 -0.07 6.95 -16.60
N LEU A 8 0.75 6.56 -15.62
CA LEU A 8 2.13 7.00 -15.42
C LEU A 8 3.09 5.92 -15.92
N ASP A 9 3.43 5.98 -17.20
CA ASP A 9 4.23 4.92 -17.82
C ASP A 9 5.67 4.84 -17.27
N ILE A 10 6.26 5.93 -16.78
CA ILE A 10 7.63 5.88 -16.25
C ILE A 10 7.67 5.20 -14.87
N PHE A 11 6.86 5.66 -13.92
CA PHE A 11 6.90 5.20 -12.52
C PHE A 11 6.02 3.97 -12.26
N GLY A 12 5.06 3.70 -13.15
CA GLY A 12 4.00 2.73 -12.92
C GLY A 12 2.92 3.27 -11.99
N ASN A 13 1.67 3.07 -12.38
CA ASN A 13 0.48 3.51 -11.66
C ASN A 13 0.48 3.10 -10.17
N ARG A 14 0.85 1.86 -9.88
CA ARG A 14 0.87 1.34 -8.50
C ARG A 14 2.10 1.71 -7.69
N GLY A 15 3.21 2.05 -8.35
CA GLY A 15 4.43 2.49 -7.67
C GLY A 15 4.18 3.74 -6.84
N LEU A 16 3.40 4.68 -7.38
CA LEU A 16 2.99 5.90 -6.68
C LEU A 16 2.21 5.59 -5.40
N ILE A 17 1.15 4.77 -5.49
CA ILE A 17 0.35 4.38 -4.31
C ILE A 17 1.23 3.70 -3.27
N ALA A 18 2.06 2.74 -3.69
CA ALA A 18 2.92 1.99 -2.77
C ALA A 18 3.89 2.90 -2.01
N MET A 19 4.51 3.85 -2.69
CA MET A 19 5.43 4.81 -2.08
C MET A 19 4.74 5.68 -1.02
N ILE A 20 3.58 6.27 -1.37
CA ILE A 20 2.83 7.13 -0.44
C ILE A 20 2.32 6.30 0.76
N ALA A 21 1.78 5.11 0.52
CA ALA A 21 1.25 4.25 1.57
C ALA A 21 2.34 3.76 2.54
N ILE A 22 3.51 3.35 2.03
CA ILE A 22 4.65 2.95 2.87
C ILE A 22 5.11 4.13 3.72
N LEU A 23 5.32 5.30 3.12
CA LEU A 23 5.73 6.51 3.85
C LEU A 23 4.73 6.86 4.97
N HIS A 24 3.44 6.83 4.66
CA HIS A 24 2.38 7.11 5.62
C HIS A 24 2.38 6.12 6.79
N VAL A 25 2.49 4.82 6.52
CA VAL A 25 2.54 3.78 7.56
C VAL A 25 3.77 3.93 8.44
N LEU A 26 4.95 4.16 7.87
CA LEU A 26 6.20 4.33 8.62
C LEU A 26 6.11 5.47 9.63
N ILE A 27 5.45 6.56 9.25
CA ILE A 27 5.25 7.73 10.11
C ILE A 27 4.16 7.47 11.14
N ASN A 28 2.96 7.06 10.71
CA ASN A 28 1.81 7.01 11.61
C ASN A 28 1.83 5.82 12.57
N HIS A 29 2.36 4.65 12.18
CA HIS A 29 2.51 3.55 13.15
C HIS A 29 3.49 3.92 14.26
N GLY A 30 4.65 4.49 13.90
CA GLY A 30 5.67 4.86 14.88
C GLY A 30 5.32 6.09 15.71
N LEU A 31 4.87 7.18 15.08
CA LEU A 31 4.75 8.49 15.70
C LEU A 31 3.33 8.88 16.11
N ALA A 32 2.28 8.35 15.49
CA ALA A 32 0.90 8.66 15.86
C ALA A 32 0.32 7.56 16.78
N VAL A 33 0.31 6.32 16.31
CA VAL A 33 -0.30 5.20 17.04
C VAL A 33 0.58 4.75 18.21
N GLY A 34 1.88 4.52 17.97
CA GLY A 34 2.77 3.96 18.99
C GLY A 34 3.31 5.00 19.99
N MET A 35 3.66 6.20 19.53
CA MET A 35 4.35 7.20 20.35
C MET A 35 3.42 7.86 21.38
N MET A 36 2.17 8.15 21.02
CA MET A 36 1.24 8.84 21.91
C MET A 36 1.00 8.11 23.25
N PRO A 37 0.71 6.80 23.28
CA PRO A 37 0.62 6.08 24.55
C PRO A 37 1.97 5.98 25.28
N LEU A 38 3.10 5.89 24.57
CA LEU A 38 4.43 5.89 25.19
C LEU A 38 4.72 7.22 25.91
N LEU A 39 4.39 8.35 25.29
CA LEU A 39 4.56 9.69 25.88
C LEU A 39 3.62 9.92 27.06
N ALA A 40 2.35 9.50 26.94
CA ALA A 40 1.41 9.52 28.05
C ALA A 40 1.91 8.69 29.24
N CYS A 41 2.56 7.55 28.98
CA CYS A 41 3.23 6.74 30.01
C CYS A 41 4.41 7.47 30.67
N PHE A 42 5.26 8.17 29.91
CA PHE A 42 6.34 8.98 30.52
C PHE A 42 5.78 10.08 31.40
N GLU A 43 4.78 10.78 30.91
CA GLU A 43 4.12 11.86 31.63
C GLU A 43 3.49 11.36 32.93
N TRP A 44 2.71 10.27 32.84
CA TRP A 44 2.13 9.60 34.00
C TRP A 44 3.19 9.16 35.00
N TYR A 45 4.28 8.55 34.53
CA TYR A 45 5.35 8.07 35.37
C TYR A 45 6.09 9.23 36.07
N GLY A 46 6.35 10.32 35.35
CA GLY A 46 6.93 11.55 35.89
C GLY A 46 6.08 12.15 37.01
N VAL A 47 4.76 12.26 36.79
CA VAL A 47 3.81 12.73 37.82
C VAL A 47 3.80 11.81 39.03
N ARG A 48 3.77 10.49 38.82
CA ARG A 48 3.75 9.49 39.90
C ARG A 48 5.02 9.50 40.74
N LYS A 49 6.18 9.72 40.12
CA LYS A 49 7.49 9.74 40.79
C LYS A 49 7.92 11.13 41.27
N GLY A 50 7.20 12.18 40.90
CA GLY A 50 7.60 13.56 41.18
C GLY A 50 8.86 14.00 40.42
N ASP A 51 9.21 13.32 39.32
CA ASP A 51 10.42 13.60 38.54
C ASP A 51 10.06 14.31 37.23
N LYS A 52 10.28 15.63 37.20
CA LYS A 52 9.95 16.51 36.08
C LYS A 52 10.75 16.21 34.81
N ARG A 53 11.87 15.50 34.89
CA ARG A 53 12.72 15.18 33.72
C ARG A 53 12.00 14.27 32.72
N TRP A 54 11.11 13.39 33.20
CA TRP A 54 10.25 12.58 32.33
C TRP A 54 9.28 13.42 31.52
N ASP A 55 8.69 14.44 32.15
CA ASP A 55 7.79 15.37 31.49
C ASP A 55 8.51 16.17 30.40
N GLU A 56 9.70 16.68 30.73
CA GLU A 56 10.52 17.44 29.78
C GLU A 56 10.99 16.60 28.60
N LEU A 57 11.37 15.34 28.83
CA LEU A 57 11.71 14.41 27.76
C LEU A 57 10.50 14.10 26.88
N ALA A 58 9.34 13.84 27.49
CA ALA A 58 8.10 13.57 26.78
C ALA A 58 7.71 14.75 25.90
N TYR A 59 7.80 15.99 26.39
CA TYR A 59 7.54 17.20 25.61
C TYR A 59 8.46 17.34 24.40
N LYS A 60 9.77 17.09 24.56
CA LYS A 60 10.75 17.19 23.46
C LYS A 60 10.48 16.15 22.36
N ILE A 61 10.17 14.91 22.75
CA ILE A 61 9.83 13.86 21.80
C ILE A 61 8.46 14.12 21.16
N LEU A 62 7.47 14.60 21.94
CA LEU A 62 6.17 15.03 21.43
C LEU A 62 6.35 16.08 20.34
N PHE A 63 7.17 17.10 20.57
CA PHE A 63 7.34 18.19 19.61
C PHE A 63 7.87 17.70 18.25
N VAL A 64 8.84 16.79 18.25
CA VAL A 64 9.32 16.13 17.02
C VAL A 64 8.19 15.32 16.37
N SER A 65 7.48 14.53 17.16
CA SER A 65 6.39 13.67 16.69
C SER A 65 5.26 14.50 16.09
N PHE A 66 4.86 15.58 16.76
CA PHE A 66 3.84 16.53 16.34
C PHE A 66 4.19 17.16 14.99
N ILE A 67 5.41 17.67 14.81
CA ILE A 67 5.81 18.29 13.56
C ILE A 67 5.73 17.27 12.42
N ILE A 68 6.34 16.09 12.59
CA ILE A 68 6.42 15.09 11.52
C ILE A 68 5.03 14.52 11.18
N THR A 69 4.21 14.22 12.19
CA THR A 69 2.86 13.66 11.99
C THR A 69 1.90 14.67 11.37
N THR A 70 1.89 15.92 11.84
CA THR A 70 0.97 16.94 11.30
C THR A 70 1.38 17.48 9.94
N THR A 71 2.66 17.37 9.57
CA THR A 71 3.13 17.72 8.22
C THR A 71 3.09 16.51 7.29
N ILE A 72 4.05 15.60 7.41
CA ILE A 72 4.22 14.48 6.48
C ILE A 72 3.15 13.40 6.70
N GLY A 73 2.79 13.10 7.94
CA GLY A 73 1.77 12.09 8.27
C GLY A 73 0.38 12.45 7.72
N ALA A 74 -0.10 13.66 7.99
CA ALA A 74 -1.40 14.15 7.52
C ALA A 74 -1.43 14.33 5.98
N LEU A 75 -0.39 14.95 5.39
CA LEU A 75 -0.32 15.14 3.93
C LEU A 75 -0.28 13.82 3.17
N SER A 76 0.48 12.84 3.66
CA SER A 76 0.53 11.51 3.03
C SER A 76 -0.80 10.77 3.14
N GLY A 77 -1.59 10.99 4.20
CA GLY A 77 -2.94 10.40 4.34
C GLY A 77 -3.90 10.92 3.28
N VAL A 78 -3.94 12.25 3.09
CA VAL A 78 -4.69 12.88 2.00
C VAL A 78 -4.18 12.42 0.63
N GLY A 79 -2.85 12.30 0.50
CA GLY A 79 -2.19 11.80 -0.71
C GLY A 79 -2.59 10.36 -1.08
N ILE A 80 -2.82 9.48 -0.10
CA ILE A 80 -3.36 8.14 -0.36
C ILE A 80 -4.73 8.26 -1.03
N TRP A 81 -5.67 9.00 -0.42
CA TRP A 81 -7.03 9.16 -0.96
C TRP A 81 -7.05 9.67 -2.40
N LEU A 82 -6.25 10.69 -2.71
CA LEU A 82 -6.15 11.22 -4.06
C LEU A 82 -5.54 10.20 -5.03
N SER A 83 -4.41 9.59 -4.66
CA SER A 83 -3.69 8.65 -5.53
C SER A 83 -4.50 7.37 -5.81
N VAL A 84 -5.15 6.78 -4.81
CA VAL A 84 -5.94 5.56 -5.00
C VAL A 84 -7.21 5.80 -5.80
N SER A 85 -7.87 6.94 -5.60
CA SER A 85 -9.08 7.31 -6.36
C SER A 85 -8.75 7.57 -7.83
N LEU A 86 -7.58 8.15 -8.10
CA LEU A 86 -7.13 8.44 -9.46
C LEU A 86 -6.64 7.19 -10.21
N VAL A 87 -5.83 6.37 -9.54
CA VAL A 87 -5.16 5.22 -10.18
C VAL A 87 -6.05 3.98 -10.23
N ASN A 88 -6.94 3.78 -9.25
CA ASN A 88 -7.80 2.60 -9.21
C ASN A 88 -9.23 2.90 -8.75
N PRO A 89 -9.96 3.75 -9.50
CA PRO A 89 -11.30 4.23 -9.11
C PRO A 89 -12.31 3.10 -8.90
N TYR A 90 -12.25 2.01 -9.68
CA TYR A 90 -13.20 0.89 -9.57
C TYR A 90 -13.05 0.11 -8.27
N SER A 91 -11.80 -0.14 -7.85
CA SER A 91 -11.55 -0.84 -6.59
C SER A 91 -11.99 0.02 -5.41
N ILE A 92 -11.66 1.31 -5.42
CA ILE A 92 -12.06 2.24 -4.36
C ILE A 92 -13.57 2.44 -4.35
N GLY A 93 -14.22 2.60 -5.50
CA GLY A 93 -15.68 2.68 -5.60
C GLY A 93 -16.37 1.44 -5.05
N SER A 94 -15.83 0.24 -5.32
CA SER A 94 -16.35 -1.02 -4.76
C SER A 94 -16.20 -1.06 -3.24
N LEU A 95 -15.05 -0.66 -2.71
CA LEU A 95 -14.84 -0.59 -1.26
C LEU A 95 -15.76 0.44 -0.61
N ILE A 96 -16.03 1.59 -1.25
CA ILE A 96 -16.89 2.64 -0.70
C ILE A 96 -18.32 2.13 -0.56
N ARG A 97 -18.82 1.35 -1.52
CA ARG A 97 -20.16 0.74 -1.43
C ARG A 97 -20.33 -0.17 -0.20
N VAL A 98 -19.24 -0.75 0.32
CA VAL A 98 -19.26 -1.62 1.51
C VAL A 98 -18.95 -0.83 2.78
N PHE A 99 -17.91 -0.01 2.73
CA PHE A 99 -17.27 0.60 3.91
C PHE A 99 -17.52 2.10 4.05
N PHE A 100 -18.50 2.68 3.34
CA PHE A 100 -18.81 4.11 3.43
C PHE A 100 -18.90 4.59 4.89
N TRP A 101 -19.69 3.89 5.72
CA TRP A 101 -19.84 4.25 7.14
C TRP A 101 -18.57 4.04 7.96
N ALA A 102 -17.80 3.00 7.67
CA ALA A 102 -16.53 2.77 8.36
C ALA A 102 -15.52 3.89 8.06
N TRP A 103 -15.37 4.29 6.80
CA TRP A 103 -14.53 5.42 6.41
C TRP A 103 -15.05 6.76 6.94
N PHE A 104 -16.36 6.97 6.93
CA PHE A 104 -16.93 8.19 7.50
C PHE A 104 -16.62 8.30 9.00
N VAL A 105 -16.77 7.21 9.76
CA VAL A 105 -16.38 7.15 11.18
C VAL A 105 -14.88 7.36 11.34
N GLU A 106 -14.05 6.71 10.53
CA GLU A 106 -12.60 6.89 10.57
C GLU A 106 -12.19 8.35 10.34
N TRP A 107 -12.86 9.06 9.41
CA TRP A 107 -12.61 10.48 9.18
C TRP A 107 -12.98 11.36 10.38
N LEU A 108 -14.09 11.07 11.07
CA LEU A 108 -14.46 11.77 12.32
C LEU A 108 -13.45 11.49 13.45
N VAL A 109 -12.99 10.24 13.56
CA VAL A 109 -11.94 9.84 14.52
C VAL A 109 -10.64 10.58 14.20
N PHE A 110 -10.25 10.67 12.93
CA PHE A 110 -9.07 11.41 12.48
C PHE A 110 -9.14 12.91 12.79
N ILE A 111 -10.29 13.57 12.56
CA ILE A 111 -10.46 14.98 12.97
C ILE A 111 -10.31 15.11 14.48
N THR A 112 -10.91 14.19 15.24
CA THR A 112 -10.79 14.18 16.69
C THR A 112 -9.34 14.01 17.12
N GLU A 113 -8.59 13.12 16.46
CA GLU A 113 -7.16 12.92 16.66
C GLU A 113 -6.36 14.21 16.43
N VAL A 114 -6.63 14.95 15.34
CA VAL A 114 -6.01 16.25 15.05
C VAL A 114 -6.32 17.27 16.15
N CYS A 115 -7.58 17.35 16.61
CA CYS A 115 -7.94 18.22 17.73
C CYS A 115 -7.21 17.82 19.03
N LEU A 116 -7.13 16.52 19.31
CA LEU A 116 -6.49 15.97 20.51
C LEU A 116 -4.98 16.22 20.51
N ILE A 117 -4.26 16.02 19.40
CA ILE A 117 -2.81 16.26 19.33
C ILE A 117 -2.50 17.77 19.44
N VAL A 118 -3.31 18.63 18.84
CA VAL A 118 -3.17 20.09 18.99
C VAL A 118 -3.42 20.50 20.43
N ALA A 119 -4.49 19.99 21.05
CA ALA A 119 -4.77 20.25 22.46
C ALA A 119 -3.63 19.74 23.37
N TYR A 120 -3.16 18.52 23.17
CA TYR A 120 -2.08 17.90 23.94
C TYR A 120 -0.77 18.68 23.80
N THR A 121 -0.45 19.16 22.60
CA THR A 121 0.78 19.93 22.38
C THR A 121 0.68 21.35 22.95
N LEU A 122 -0.42 22.07 22.69
CA LEU A 122 -0.56 23.48 23.06
C LEU A 122 -0.87 23.68 24.55
N THR A 123 -1.49 22.71 25.22
CA THR A 123 -1.77 22.80 26.66
C THR A 123 -0.61 22.37 27.54
N TRP A 124 0.44 21.73 27.00
CA TRP A 124 1.57 21.19 27.78
C TRP A 124 2.18 22.19 28.75
N LYS A 125 2.44 23.43 28.30
CA LYS A 125 3.04 24.49 29.14
C LYS A 125 2.06 25.09 30.15
N LYS A 126 0.75 25.00 29.90
CA LYS A 126 -0.30 25.56 30.79
C LYS A 126 -0.72 24.54 31.86
N TRP A 127 -0.76 23.25 31.52
CA TRP A 127 -1.24 22.17 32.39
C TRP A 127 -0.08 21.38 32.99
N ARG A 128 0.86 22.08 33.66
CA ARG A 128 2.12 21.48 34.15
C ARG A 128 2.00 20.80 35.51
N ASP A 129 1.10 21.25 36.37
CA ASP A 129 1.00 20.80 37.76
C ASP A 129 -0.45 20.51 38.18
N GLY A 130 -0.60 19.83 39.33
CA GLY A 130 -1.90 19.58 39.98
C GLY A 130 -2.89 18.75 39.15
N GLU A 131 -4.19 19.04 39.30
CA GLU A 131 -5.26 18.33 38.58
C GLU A 131 -5.22 18.60 37.07
N ALA A 132 -4.76 19.78 36.65
CA ALA A 132 -4.57 20.09 35.23
C ALA A 132 -3.58 19.13 34.57
N LYS A 133 -2.48 18.79 35.26
CA LYS A 133 -1.52 17.80 34.77
C LYS A 133 -2.12 16.40 34.64
N ARG A 134 -2.97 15.99 35.59
CA ARG A 134 -3.68 14.70 35.50
C ARG A 134 -4.63 14.65 34.30
N ARG A 135 -5.30 15.76 33.99
CA ARG A 135 -6.12 15.89 32.77
C ARG A 135 -5.26 15.82 31.51
N HIS A 136 -4.08 16.41 31.52
CA HIS A 136 -3.12 16.36 30.42
C HIS A 136 -2.66 14.91 30.12
N VAL A 137 -2.34 14.13 31.15
CA VAL A 137 -2.03 12.70 30.99
C VAL A 137 -3.21 11.92 30.38
N ARG A 138 -4.43 12.16 30.85
CA ARG A 138 -5.64 11.52 30.28
C ARG A 138 -5.85 11.91 28.81
N LEU A 139 -5.55 13.16 28.46
CA LEU A 139 -5.61 13.65 27.08
C LEU A 139 -4.62 12.90 26.18
N GLY A 140 -3.40 12.63 26.65
CA GLY A 140 -2.42 11.83 25.93
C GLY A 140 -2.87 10.38 25.70
N PHE A 141 -3.47 9.74 26.71
CA PHE A 141 -4.04 8.39 26.55
C PHE A 141 -5.26 8.38 25.62
N ALA A 142 -6.13 9.40 25.71
CA ALA A 142 -7.26 9.54 24.81
C ALA A 142 -6.78 9.70 23.35
N LEU A 143 -5.76 10.52 23.12
CA LEU A 143 -5.13 10.65 21.81
C LEU A 143 -4.62 9.30 21.30
N GLY A 144 -3.84 8.56 22.10
CA GLY A 144 -3.35 7.23 21.71
C GLY A 144 -4.48 6.23 21.40
N LEU A 145 -5.58 6.28 22.14
CA LEU A 145 -6.77 5.45 21.88
C LEU A 145 -7.42 5.81 20.54
N PHE A 146 -7.62 7.09 20.25
CA PHE A 146 -8.24 7.53 18.99
C PHE A 146 -7.34 7.21 17.78
N SER A 147 -6.02 7.42 17.88
CA SER A 147 -5.07 6.97 16.85
C SER A 147 -5.13 5.45 16.63
N TRP A 148 -5.30 4.67 17.69
CA TRP A 148 -5.48 3.22 17.57
C TRP A 148 -6.83 2.84 16.92
N ILE A 149 -7.92 3.54 17.23
CA ILE A 149 -9.23 3.34 16.59
C ILE A 149 -9.15 3.61 15.07
N THR A 150 -8.48 4.69 14.65
CA THR A 150 -8.21 4.98 13.24
C THR A 150 -7.55 3.78 12.56
N MET A 151 -6.46 3.26 13.15
CA MET A 151 -5.78 2.08 12.63
C MET A 151 -6.68 0.84 12.64
N ALA A 152 -7.46 0.62 13.70
CA ALA A 152 -8.35 -0.53 13.83
C ALA A 152 -9.43 -0.56 12.73
N ILE A 153 -9.92 0.60 12.27
CA ILE A 153 -10.87 0.67 11.16
C ILE A 153 -10.17 0.39 9.83
N ILE A 154 -9.06 1.06 9.53
CA ILE A 154 -8.36 0.90 8.25
C ILE A 154 -7.82 -0.53 8.06
N VAL A 155 -7.33 -1.16 9.13
CA VAL A 155 -6.80 -2.53 9.09
C VAL A 155 -7.89 -3.54 8.70
N SER A 156 -9.15 -3.32 9.11
CA SER A 156 -10.27 -4.15 8.66
C SER A 156 -10.43 -4.10 7.14
N ILE A 157 -10.39 -2.89 6.55
CA ILE A 157 -10.51 -2.70 5.10
C ILE A 157 -9.33 -3.35 4.36
N LEU A 158 -8.12 -3.24 4.89
CA LEU A 158 -6.94 -3.90 4.30
C LEU A 158 -7.05 -5.43 4.35
N GLY A 159 -7.53 -5.99 5.46
CA GLY A 159 -7.79 -7.42 5.60
C GLY A 159 -8.85 -7.91 4.61
N PHE A 160 -9.93 -7.13 4.45
CA PHE A 160 -10.99 -7.40 3.49
C PHE A 160 -10.48 -7.50 2.05
N MET A 161 -9.55 -6.61 1.66
CA MET A 161 -8.98 -6.66 0.31
C MET A 161 -8.17 -7.95 0.06
N MET A 162 -7.65 -8.60 1.11
CA MET A 162 -6.97 -9.88 0.98
C MET A 162 -7.98 -11.03 0.94
N ASP A 163 -8.83 -11.13 1.95
CA ASP A 163 -9.85 -12.16 2.03
C ASP A 163 -11.15 -11.55 2.57
N PRO A 164 -12.14 -11.29 1.69
CA PRO A 164 -13.45 -10.79 2.12
C PRO A 164 -14.24 -11.77 3.00
N GLY A 165 -13.85 -13.05 3.06
CA GLY A 165 -14.56 -14.07 3.81
C GLY A 165 -16.04 -14.18 3.42
N ASN A 166 -16.92 -14.21 4.42
CA ASN A 166 -18.37 -14.39 4.25
C ASN A 166 -19.06 -13.23 3.51
N TRP A 167 -18.39 -12.10 3.34
CA TRP A 167 -18.96 -10.97 2.60
C TRP A 167 -19.34 -11.34 1.15
N LEU A 168 -18.64 -12.29 0.52
CA LEU A 168 -18.97 -12.76 -0.83
C LEU A 168 -20.37 -13.37 -0.93
N ALA A 169 -20.93 -13.87 0.19
CA ALA A 169 -22.29 -14.39 0.26
C ALA A 169 -23.26 -13.35 0.84
N ASP A 170 -22.91 -12.74 1.98
CA ASP A 170 -23.84 -11.93 2.76
C ASP A 170 -23.91 -10.46 2.30
N SER A 171 -22.83 -9.94 1.72
CA SER A 171 -22.70 -8.56 1.23
C SER A 171 -23.03 -7.45 2.24
N THR A 172 -22.85 -7.69 3.56
CA THR A 172 -23.12 -6.69 4.62
C THR A 172 -21.86 -5.99 5.09
N LEU A 173 -21.99 -4.76 5.63
CA LEU A 173 -20.85 -4.06 6.24
C LEU A 173 -20.18 -4.90 7.33
N TRP A 174 -20.97 -5.58 8.18
CA TRP A 174 -20.44 -6.36 9.30
C TRP A 174 -19.61 -7.55 8.83
N SER A 175 -20.11 -8.33 7.86
CA SER A 175 -19.38 -9.49 7.35
C SER A 175 -18.10 -9.09 6.62
N GLY A 176 -18.08 -7.93 5.95
CA GLY A 176 -16.86 -7.36 5.39
C GLY A 176 -15.88 -6.86 6.46
N PHE A 177 -16.39 -6.21 7.52
CA PHE A 177 -15.57 -5.63 8.58
C PHE A 177 -14.89 -6.70 9.44
N THR A 178 -15.60 -7.78 9.78
CA THR A 178 -15.08 -8.88 10.59
C THR A 178 -14.49 -10.00 9.72
N ASN A 179 -13.78 -9.63 8.66
CA ASN A 179 -13.13 -10.59 7.78
C ASN A 179 -12.05 -11.43 8.52
N PRO A 180 -11.70 -12.63 8.01
CA PRO A 180 -10.78 -13.55 8.70
C PRO A 180 -9.40 -12.96 9.00
N ILE A 181 -8.96 -11.98 8.21
CA ILE A 181 -7.63 -11.37 8.30
C ILE A 181 -7.57 -10.23 9.32
N TYR A 182 -8.71 -9.59 9.62
CA TYR A 182 -8.78 -8.36 10.40
C TYR A 182 -8.09 -8.46 11.77
N LEU A 183 -8.58 -9.35 12.65
CA LEU A 183 -8.05 -9.45 14.02
C LEU A 183 -6.58 -9.91 14.06
N PRO A 184 -6.16 -10.93 13.29
CA PRO A 184 -4.74 -11.32 13.24
C PRO A 184 -3.84 -10.17 12.76
N GLN A 185 -4.27 -9.41 11.74
CA GLN A 185 -3.50 -8.27 11.25
C GLN A 185 -3.43 -7.14 12.28
N LEU A 186 -4.52 -6.85 12.99
CA LEU A 186 -4.55 -5.85 14.06
C LEU A 186 -3.67 -6.25 15.25
N ALA A 187 -3.70 -7.53 15.62
CA ALA A 187 -2.88 -8.11 16.68
C ALA A 187 -1.38 -8.08 16.37
N PHE A 188 -1.00 -8.10 15.09
CA PHE A 188 0.38 -7.85 14.65
C PHE A 188 0.73 -6.35 14.65
N ARG A 189 -0.11 -5.51 14.05
CA ARG A 189 0.18 -4.08 13.83
C ARG A 189 0.24 -3.27 15.12
N THR A 190 -0.60 -3.59 16.10
CA THR A 190 -0.66 -2.88 17.39
C THR A 190 0.66 -2.95 18.17
N PRO A 191 1.24 -4.12 18.49
CA PRO A 191 2.54 -4.20 19.15
C PRO A 191 3.69 -3.74 18.23
N LEU A 192 3.55 -3.84 16.90
CA LEU A 192 4.54 -3.32 15.97
C LEU A 192 4.65 -1.79 16.09
N ALA A 193 3.52 -1.07 16.11
CA ALA A 193 3.47 0.37 16.33
C ALA A 193 4.13 0.75 17.67
N ALA A 194 3.82 0.03 18.75
CA ALA A 194 4.43 0.27 20.06
C ALA A 194 5.95 0.01 20.07
N THR A 195 6.42 -1.02 19.37
CA THR A 195 7.85 -1.36 19.22
C THR A 195 8.58 -0.29 18.39
N MET A 196 7.98 0.16 17.29
CA MET A 196 8.49 1.27 16.47
C MET A 196 8.66 2.54 17.31
N ALA A 197 7.66 2.90 18.09
CA ALA A 197 7.72 4.06 18.97
C ALA A 197 8.86 3.96 19.99
N GLY A 198 9.04 2.78 20.60
CA GLY A 198 10.15 2.53 21.53
C GLY A 198 11.51 2.67 20.87
N ILE A 199 11.70 2.14 19.66
CA ILE A 199 12.96 2.27 18.90
C ILE A 199 13.22 3.73 18.50
N ILE A 200 12.21 4.45 18.02
CA ILE A 200 12.33 5.86 17.66
C ILE A 200 12.66 6.70 18.90
N ALA A 201 11.98 6.47 20.03
CA ALA A 201 12.25 7.17 21.27
C ALA A 201 13.66 6.87 21.81
N LEU A 202 14.15 5.62 21.72
CA LEU A 202 15.53 5.26 22.04
C LEU A 202 16.53 6.07 21.20
N PHE A 203 16.28 6.20 19.90
CA PHE A 203 17.11 7.01 19.00
C PHE A 203 17.09 8.50 19.37
N LEU A 204 15.94 9.05 19.79
CA LEU A 204 15.79 10.46 20.12
C LEU A 204 16.39 10.87 21.47
N VAL A 205 16.35 10.00 22.49
CA VAL A 205 16.85 10.31 23.85
C VAL A 205 18.27 10.92 23.86
N PRO A 206 19.27 10.35 23.15
CA PRO A 206 20.62 10.91 23.10
C PRO A 206 20.76 12.34 22.57
N PHE A 207 19.75 12.88 21.87
CA PHE A 207 19.72 14.26 21.37
C PHE A 207 19.14 15.22 22.40
N PHE A 208 18.34 14.73 23.34
CA PHE A 208 17.64 15.54 24.33
C PHE A 208 18.21 15.43 25.75
N VAL A 209 18.93 14.36 26.04
CA VAL A 209 19.54 14.09 27.35
C VAL A 209 21.05 13.81 27.17
N PRO A 210 21.92 14.66 27.73
CA PRO A 210 23.37 14.48 27.69
C PRO A 210 23.82 13.15 28.30
N ARG A 211 24.98 12.63 27.88
CA ARG A 211 25.56 11.39 28.43
C ARG A 211 25.89 11.48 29.92
N ILE A 212 26.24 12.67 30.40
CA ILE A 212 26.62 12.91 31.80
C ILE A 212 25.41 12.87 32.75
N ASP A 213 24.19 13.06 32.23
CA ASP A 213 22.99 13.06 33.06
C ASP A 213 22.55 11.62 33.39
N PRO A 214 22.53 11.20 34.67
CA PRO A 214 22.09 9.87 35.07
C PRO A 214 20.66 9.53 34.64
N PHE A 215 19.82 10.55 34.40
CA PHE A 215 18.46 10.38 33.88
C PHE A 215 18.45 9.67 32.53
N ARG A 216 19.45 9.90 31.69
CA ARG A 216 19.56 9.24 30.38
C ARG A 216 19.52 7.72 30.51
N HIS A 217 20.21 7.17 31.49
CA HIS A 217 20.24 5.74 31.76
C HIS A 217 18.85 5.21 32.11
N GLN A 218 18.13 5.94 32.97
CA GLN A 218 16.78 5.57 33.40
C GLN A 218 15.79 5.64 32.22
N ALA A 219 15.85 6.71 31.44
CA ALA A 219 15.05 6.90 30.23
C ALA A 219 15.29 5.79 29.20
N MET A 220 16.55 5.57 28.81
CA MET A 220 16.89 4.53 27.82
C MET A 220 16.46 3.13 28.30
N ARG A 221 16.67 2.80 29.58
CA ARG A 221 16.26 1.51 30.13
C ARG A 221 14.74 1.33 30.11
N ALA A 222 13.96 2.32 30.52
CA ALA A 222 12.50 2.22 30.51
C ALA A 222 11.94 2.04 29.10
N ILE A 223 12.49 2.77 28.13
CA ILE A 223 12.07 2.66 26.72
C ILE A 223 12.49 1.31 26.14
N ALA A 224 13.68 0.84 26.46
CA ALA A 224 14.14 -0.48 26.01
C ALA A 224 13.30 -1.61 26.60
N LEU A 225 12.86 -1.49 27.86
CA LEU A 225 11.91 -2.42 28.48
C LEU A 225 10.54 -2.38 27.79
N TRP A 226 10.04 -1.19 27.42
CA TRP A 226 8.84 -1.05 26.61
C TRP A 226 8.98 -1.78 25.27
N THR A 227 10.05 -1.52 24.53
CA THR A 227 10.34 -2.18 23.25
C THR A 227 10.41 -3.70 23.41
N LEU A 228 11.14 -4.18 24.43
CA LEU A 228 11.29 -5.62 24.68
C LEU A 228 9.98 -6.28 25.11
N PHE A 229 9.10 -5.56 25.83
CA PHE A 229 7.79 -6.07 26.21
C PHE A 229 6.87 -6.29 25.00
N PHE A 230 6.87 -5.38 24.03
CA PHE A 230 6.04 -5.51 22.83
C PHE A 230 6.64 -6.43 21.75
N ALA A 231 7.96 -6.61 21.71
CA ALA A 231 8.62 -7.50 20.75
C ALA A 231 8.05 -8.94 20.67
N PRO A 232 7.84 -9.69 21.77
CA PRO A 232 7.23 -11.02 21.68
C PRO A 232 5.77 -10.97 21.21
N LEU A 233 5.04 -9.88 21.49
CA LEU A 233 3.67 -9.69 21.00
C LEU A 233 3.66 -9.46 19.48
N VAL A 234 4.67 -8.79 18.92
CA VAL A 234 4.86 -8.69 17.46
C VAL A 234 5.07 -10.07 16.86
N ALA A 235 5.93 -10.91 17.45
CA ALA A 235 6.16 -12.26 16.95
C ALA A 235 4.90 -13.13 17.01
N ALA A 236 4.18 -13.12 18.15
CA ALA A 236 2.94 -13.87 18.32
C ALA A 236 1.82 -13.40 17.37
N GLY A 237 1.62 -12.09 17.25
CA GLY A 237 0.66 -11.50 16.31
C GLY A 237 1.03 -11.78 14.85
N GLY A 238 2.31 -11.72 14.52
CA GLY A 238 2.83 -12.02 13.18
C GLY A 238 2.65 -13.49 12.81
N TRP A 239 2.88 -14.41 13.76
CA TRP A 239 2.60 -15.83 13.59
C TRP A 239 1.11 -16.09 13.36
N TRP A 240 0.24 -15.50 14.20
CA TRP A 240 -1.21 -15.64 14.03
C TRP A 240 -1.66 -15.08 12.69
N TYR A 241 -1.15 -13.91 12.29
CA TYR A 241 -1.44 -13.34 10.99
C TYR A 241 -1.00 -14.26 9.85
N TYR A 242 0.25 -14.74 9.86
CA TYR A 242 0.73 -15.68 8.85
C TYR A 242 -0.08 -16.99 8.79
N SER A 243 -0.56 -17.48 9.94
CA SER A 243 -1.35 -18.71 9.99
C SER A 243 -2.68 -18.60 9.24
N VAL A 244 -3.31 -17.42 9.21
CA VAL A 244 -4.59 -17.19 8.53
C VAL A 244 -4.47 -16.73 7.08
N VAL A 245 -3.27 -16.35 6.63
CA VAL A 245 -3.06 -15.96 5.22
C VAL A 245 -3.39 -17.16 4.32
N PRO A 246 -4.25 -16.99 3.29
CA PRO A 246 -4.60 -18.05 2.36
C PRO A 246 -3.39 -18.70 1.69
N SER A 247 -3.46 -20.01 1.42
CA SER A 247 -2.35 -20.76 0.79
C SER A 247 -1.94 -20.18 -0.56
N LEU A 248 -2.91 -19.84 -1.41
CA LEU A 248 -2.66 -19.22 -2.73
C LEU A 248 -1.84 -17.93 -2.63
N MET A 249 -1.99 -17.18 -1.52
CA MET A 249 -1.20 -15.99 -1.28
C MET A 249 0.22 -16.36 -0.84
N LYS A 250 0.38 -17.36 0.03
CA LYS A 250 1.71 -17.84 0.47
C LYS A 250 2.57 -18.31 -0.71
N ASP A 251 1.97 -18.84 -1.77
CA ASP A 251 2.70 -19.23 -2.99
C ASP A 251 3.35 -18.02 -3.70
N ASN A 252 2.81 -16.81 -3.50
CA ASN A 252 3.39 -15.56 -4.02
C ASN A 252 4.44 -14.95 -3.10
N LEU A 253 4.77 -15.56 -1.95
CA LEU A 253 5.62 -14.94 -0.93
C LEU A 253 7.01 -14.57 -1.48
N ALA A 254 7.65 -15.45 -2.25
CA ALA A 254 8.96 -15.20 -2.85
C ALA A 254 8.96 -13.95 -3.73
N VAL A 255 8.00 -13.83 -4.65
CA VAL A 255 7.90 -12.69 -5.57
C VAL A 255 7.40 -11.42 -4.86
N SER A 256 6.60 -11.56 -3.79
CA SER A 256 6.10 -10.42 -3.03
C SER A 256 7.17 -9.78 -2.13
N ALA A 257 7.99 -10.61 -1.48
CA ALA A 257 9.12 -10.17 -0.68
C ALA A 257 10.22 -9.62 -1.59
N LEU A 258 10.53 -10.34 -2.67
CA LEU A 258 11.59 -9.97 -3.58
C LEU A 258 11.01 -9.38 -4.86
N THR A 259 11.76 -9.46 -5.96
CA THR A 259 11.22 -9.30 -7.32
C THR A 259 11.32 -10.65 -8.01
N LEU A 260 10.65 -10.83 -9.14
CA LEU A 260 10.72 -12.09 -9.89
C LEU A 260 12.17 -12.55 -10.14
N ALA A 261 13.08 -11.61 -10.40
CA ALA A 261 14.50 -11.87 -10.65
C ALA A 261 15.27 -12.43 -9.44
N PHE A 262 14.77 -12.21 -8.21
CA PHE A 262 15.41 -12.64 -6.97
C PHE A 262 14.54 -13.63 -6.19
N SER A 263 13.48 -14.17 -6.78
CA SER A 263 12.54 -15.07 -6.09
C SER A 263 13.21 -16.29 -5.45
N GLY A 264 14.31 -16.77 -6.02
CA GLY A 264 15.13 -17.86 -5.46
C GLY A 264 15.93 -17.49 -4.20
N TRP A 265 15.96 -16.22 -3.79
CA TRP A 265 16.72 -15.73 -2.62
C TRP A 265 15.84 -15.54 -1.37
N LEU A 266 14.67 -16.18 -1.34
CA LEU A 266 13.71 -16.00 -0.26
C LEU A 266 14.32 -16.45 1.09
N ASP A 267 15.01 -17.59 1.13
CA ASP A 267 15.57 -18.13 2.35
C ASP A 267 16.68 -17.22 2.91
N GLU A 268 17.55 -16.68 2.04
CA GLU A 268 18.58 -15.72 2.42
C GLU A 268 17.96 -14.44 2.98
N LEU A 269 16.90 -13.93 2.35
CA LEU A 269 16.17 -12.76 2.86
C LEU A 269 15.56 -13.03 4.24
N LEU A 270 14.96 -14.20 4.45
CA LEU A 270 14.39 -14.57 5.74
C LEU A 270 15.47 -14.68 6.82
N TRP A 271 16.65 -15.23 6.50
CA TRP A 271 17.80 -15.23 7.42
C TRP A 271 18.32 -13.83 7.73
N ILE A 272 18.36 -12.93 6.74
CA ILE A 272 18.70 -11.52 6.95
C ILE A 272 17.69 -10.86 7.90
N ALA A 273 16.39 -11.14 7.74
CA ALA A 273 15.36 -10.63 8.63
C ALA A 273 15.53 -11.17 10.07
N VAL A 274 15.79 -12.47 10.24
CA VAL A 274 16.07 -13.08 11.55
C VAL A 274 17.30 -12.45 12.20
N PHE A 275 18.42 -12.33 11.48
CA PHE A 275 19.63 -11.68 11.98
C PHE A 275 19.37 -10.22 12.38
N THR A 276 18.59 -9.50 11.57
CA THR A 276 18.20 -8.12 11.84
C THR A 276 17.42 -8.03 13.15
N VAL A 277 16.44 -8.91 13.37
CA VAL A 277 15.68 -8.96 14.63
C VAL A 277 16.59 -9.26 15.82
N VAL A 278 17.48 -10.26 15.71
CA VAL A 278 18.42 -10.62 16.77
C VAL A 278 19.35 -9.44 17.10
N ALA A 279 19.86 -8.73 16.09
CA ALA A 279 20.72 -7.57 16.28
C ALA A 279 19.96 -6.40 16.94
N VAL A 280 18.70 -6.16 16.57
CA VAL A 280 17.84 -5.17 17.25
C VAL A 280 17.65 -5.54 18.72
N VAL A 281 17.29 -6.80 19.02
CA VAL A 281 17.11 -7.29 20.39
C VAL A 281 18.40 -7.17 21.19
N ALA A 282 19.56 -7.46 20.59
CA ALA A 282 20.86 -7.28 21.25
C ALA A 282 21.12 -5.80 21.62
N VAL A 283 20.86 -4.86 20.72
CA VAL A 283 21.01 -3.41 21.00
C VAL A 283 20.03 -2.97 22.09
N VAL A 284 18.77 -3.41 22.03
CA VAL A 284 17.76 -3.14 23.07
C VAL A 284 18.19 -3.72 24.41
N GLN A 285 18.74 -4.93 24.44
CA GLN A 285 19.25 -5.55 25.66
C GLN A 285 20.44 -4.78 26.25
N VAL A 286 21.34 -4.26 25.41
CA VAL A 286 22.42 -3.36 25.86
C VAL A 286 21.83 -2.06 26.41
N ALA A 287 20.75 -1.52 25.84
CA ALA A 287 20.07 -0.34 26.39
C ALA A 287 19.41 -0.60 27.76
N ILE A 288 19.00 -1.84 28.05
CA ILE A 288 18.48 -2.24 29.37
C ILE A 288 19.63 -2.39 30.38
N SER A 289 20.67 -3.13 29.99
CA SER A 289 21.72 -3.57 30.92
C SER A 289 22.84 -2.56 31.10
N ARG A 290 23.26 -1.88 30.02
CA ARG A 290 24.43 -0.99 29.98
C ARG A 290 24.26 0.16 28.95
N PRO A 291 23.25 1.03 29.07
CA PRO A 291 22.98 2.09 28.09
C PRO A 291 24.13 3.10 27.92
N ASN A 292 25.05 3.21 28.88
CA ASN A 292 26.26 4.05 28.74
C ASN A 292 27.18 3.59 27.60
N LEU A 293 27.13 2.31 27.22
CA LEU A 293 27.91 1.76 26.12
C LEU A 293 27.33 2.10 24.74
N LEU A 294 26.12 2.65 24.66
CA LEU A 294 25.47 2.92 23.37
C LEU A 294 25.83 4.33 22.85
N PRO A 295 26.66 4.44 21.79
CA PRO A 295 26.78 5.67 21.03
C PRO A 295 25.51 5.94 20.22
N ARG A 296 25.32 7.22 19.85
CA ARG A 296 24.21 7.64 18.99
C ARG A 296 24.15 6.80 17.70
N VAL A 297 25.31 6.51 17.13
CA VAL A 297 25.45 5.71 15.90
C VAL A 297 24.92 4.29 16.05
N ALA A 298 25.08 3.66 17.23
CA ALA A 298 24.56 2.31 17.46
C ALA A 298 23.02 2.23 17.42
N LEU A 299 22.33 3.36 17.66
CA LEU A 299 20.87 3.45 17.62
C LEU A 299 20.32 3.74 16.21
N ILE A 300 21.18 4.08 15.25
CA ILE A 300 20.79 4.22 13.84
C ILE A 300 20.40 2.85 13.28
N PHE A 301 21.14 1.80 13.61
CA PHE A 301 20.85 0.45 13.14
C PHE A 301 19.41 0.00 13.48
N PRO A 302 18.97 -0.03 14.75
CA PRO A 302 17.60 -0.47 15.06
C PRO A 302 16.53 0.44 14.45
N LEU A 303 16.79 1.74 14.34
CA LEU A 303 15.89 2.68 13.66
C LEU A 303 15.71 2.32 12.18
N VAL A 304 16.81 2.15 11.44
CA VAL A 304 16.74 1.78 10.02
C VAL A 304 16.15 0.39 9.85
N ALA A 305 16.51 -0.56 10.72
CA ALA A 305 16.02 -1.92 10.69
C ALA A 305 14.49 -2.00 10.85
N ILE A 306 13.91 -1.29 11.82
CA ILE A 306 12.46 -1.34 12.03
C ILE A 306 11.70 -0.64 10.89
N LEU A 307 12.25 0.44 10.33
CA LEU A 307 11.67 1.12 9.17
C LEU A 307 11.74 0.23 7.92
N TRP A 308 12.87 -0.41 7.68
CA TRP A 308 13.05 -1.36 6.58
C TRP A 308 12.10 -2.54 6.70
N MET A 309 12.04 -3.21 7.86
CA MET A 309 11.14 -4.35 8.09
C MET A 309 9.67 -3.96 7.90
N THR A 310 9.25 -2.81 8.42
CA THR A 310 7.86 -2.33 8.29
C THR A 310 7.51 -1.98 6.85
N GLY A 311 8.40 -1.27 6.13
CA GLY A 311 8.19 -0.96 4.72
C GLY A 311 8.17 -2.21 3.85
N HIS A 312 9.02 -3.18 4.15
CA HIS A 312 9.05 -4.47 3.46
C HIS A 312 7.80 -5.30 3.73
N PHE A 313 7.29 -5.29 4.97
CA PHE A 313 6.02 -5.90 5.33
C PHE A 313 4.85 -5.31 4.53
N GLU A 314 4.77 -3.99 4.38
CA GLU A 314 3.70 -3.37 3.58
C GLU A 314 3.77 -3.77 2.11
N ARG A 315 4.99 -3.87 1.56
CA ARG A 315 5.20 -4.40 0.21
C ARG A 315 4.67 -5.83 0.10
N VAL A 316 5.12 -6.73 0.98
CA VAL A 316 4.68 -8.13 0.98
C VAL A 316 3.16 -8.20 1.05
N ARG A 317 2.53 -7.51 2.01
CA ARG A 317 1.08 -7.47 2.19
C ARG A 317 0.33 -7.03 0.92
N GLU A 318 0.82 -6.02 0.22
CA GLU A 318 0.19 -5.53 -1.01
C GLU A 318 0.33 -6.48 -2.20
N PHE A 319 1.50 -7.13 -2.34
CA PHE A 319 1.80 -7.99 -3.48
C PHE A 319 1.29 -9.42 -3.29
N ILE A 320 1.26 -9.94 -2.07
CA ILE A 320 0.90 -11.34 -1.80
C ILE A 320 -0.55 -11.66 -2.18
N ARG A 321 -1.45 -10.67 -2.14
CA ARG A 321 -2.87 -10.81 -2.50
C ARG A 321 -3.16 -10.89 -4.00
N LYS A 322 -2.14 -10.74 -4.86
CA LYS A 322 -2.30 -10.90 -6.31
C LYS A 322 -2.71 -12.35 -6.61
N PRO A 323 -3.53 -12.60 -7.66
CA PRO A 323 -3.87 -11.72 -8.78
C PRO A 323 -5.01 -10.72 -8.50
N TYR A 324 -5.50 -10.66 -7.26
CA TYR A 324 -6.62 -9.80 -6.88
C TYR A 324 -6.19 -8.40 -6.40
N VAL A 325 -7.14 -7.48 -6.46
CA VAL A 325 -7.13 -6.25 -5.65
C VAL A 325 -8.13 -6.35 -4.49
N ILE A 326 -9.22 -7.08 -4.69
CA ILE A 326 -10.16 -7.53 -3.66
C ILE A 326 -10.36 -9.03 -3.86
N GLY A 327 -9.95 -9.84 -2.89
CA GLY A 327 -9.90 -11.30 -2.99
C GLY A 327 -11.19 -11.90 -3.56
N ARG A 328 -11.06 -12.67 -4.66
CA ARG A 328 -12.17 -13.36 -5.36
C ARG A 328 -13.31 -12.48 -5.90
N TYR A 329 -13.24 -11.16 -5.74
CA TYR A 329 -14.26 -10.22 -6.23
C TYR A 329 -13.76 -9.39 -7.41
N MET A 330 -12.52 -8.90 -7.34
CA MET A 330 -11.95 -8.04 -8.37
C MET A 330 -10.46 -8.33 -8.58
N TYR A 331 -10.08 -8.50 -9.84
CA TYR A 331 -8.70 -8.73 -10.23
C TYR A 331 -7.86 -7.44 -10.15
N ALA A 332 -6.54 -7.60 -10.22
CA ALA A 332 -5.59 -6.52 -10.17
C ALA A 332 -5.70 -5.53 -11.35
N ASN A 333 -6.25 -5.94 -12.50
CA ASN A 333 -6.62 -5.04 -13.60
C ASN A 333 -7.95 -4.28 -13.33
N GLY A 334 -8.59 -4.55 -12.19
CA GLY A 334 -9.79 -3.89 -11.71
C GLY A 334 -11.08 -4.26 -12.44
N VAL A 335 -11.05 -5.36 -13.19
CA VAL A 335 -12.23 -6.04 -13.72
C VAL A 335 -12.76 -7.00 -12.66
N ARG A 336 -14.08 -7.07 -12.46
CA ARG A 336 -14.68 -8.03 -11.52
C ARG A 336 -14.53 -9.44 -12.04
N VAL A 337 -14.41 -10.42 -11.14
CA VAL A 337 -14.29 -11.83 -11.52
C VAL A 337 -15.50 -12.28 -12.36
N ASP A 338 -16.71 -11.88 -11.96
CA ASP A 338 -17.96 -12.26 -12.64
C ASP A 338 -18.10 -11.67 -14.05
N ASP A 339 -17.43 -10.55 -14.34
CA ASP A 339 -17.54 -9.87 -15.64
C ASP A 339 -16.72 -10.57 -16.74
N TYR A 340 -15.79 -11.47 -16.39
CA TYR A 340 -14.89 -12.09 -17.37
C TYR A 340 -15.64 -12.90 -18.43
N ALA A 341 -16.65 -13.67 -18.03
CA ALA A 341 -17.42 -14.47 -18.99
C ALA A 341 -18.13 -13.59 -20.04
N LEU A 342 -18.60 -12.41 -19.63
CA LEU A 342 -19.22 -11.43 -20.53
C LEU A 342 -18.18 -10.82 -21.47
N LEU A 343 -17.06 -10.36 -20.91
CA LEU A 343 -16.00 -9.69 -21.67
C LEU A 343 -15.28 -10.63 -22.64
N GLN A 344 -15.11 -11.90 -22.28
CA GLN A 344 -14.53 -12.92 -23.17
C GLN A 344 -15.46 -13.27 -24.33
N ARG A 345 -16.78 -13.11 -24.16
CA ARG A 345 -17.77 -13.31 -25.22
C ARG A 345 -17.86 -12.12 -26.17
N ASP A 346 -17.96 -10.91 -25.61
CA ASP A 346 -18.34 -9.70 -26.36
C ASP A 346 -17.16 -8.79 -26.70
N GLY A 347 -16.05 -8.93 -25.98
CA GLY A 347 -14.88 -8.06 -26.04
C GLY A 347 -14.89 -6.95 -24.99
N VAL A 348 -13.71 -6.61 -24.47
CA VAL A 348 -13.49 -5.48 -23.55
C VAL A 348 -13.82 -4.16 -24.21
N LEU A 349 -13.41 -3.97 -25.47
CA LEU A 349 -13.61 -2.73 -26.23
C LEU A 349 -15.10 -2.44 -26.49
N ALA A 350 -15.95 -3.46 -26.51
CA ALA A 350 -17.40 -3.30 -26.64
C ALA A 350 -18.02 -2.56 -25.43
N TYR A 351 -17.34 -2.57 -24.28
CA TYR A 351 -17.72 -1.90 -23.04
C TYR A 351 -16.73 -0.80 -22.62
N ALA A 352 -15.77 -0.47 -23.48
CA ALA A 352 -14.84 0.64 -23.26
C ALA A 352 -15.51 1.95 -23.67
N THR A 353 -15.69 2.87 -22.70
CA THR A 353 -16.28 4.19 -22.95
C THR A 353 -15.22 5.18 -23.46
N TYR A 354 -13.98 5.01 -23.05
CA TYR A 354 -12.88 5.93 -23.36
C TYR A 354 -11.77 5.22 -24.11
N SER A 355 -11.27 5.85 -25.17
CA SER A 355 -10.07 5.47 -25.90
C SER A 355 -9.00 6.54 -25.72
N THR A 356 -7.73 6.12 -25.63
CA THR A 356 -6.59 7.04 -25.49
C THR A 356 -5.90 7.19 -26.84
N PRO A 357 -5.98 8.36 -27.51
CA PRO A 357 -5.44 8.53 -28.86
C PRO A 357 -3.98 8.10 -29.03
N LEU A 358 -3.64 7.59 -30.21
CA LEU A 358 -2.24 7.41 -30.62
C LEU A 358 -1.53 8.76 -30.73
N THR A 359 -0.32 8.82 -30.16
CA THR A 359 0.64 9.91 -30.35
C THR A 359 1.29 9.84 -31.73
N GLU A 360 1.89 10.92 -32.19
CA GLU A 360 2.64 10.93 -33.46
C GLU A 360 3.79 9.92 -33.48
N ALA A 361 4.46 9.72 -32.34
CA ALA A 361 5.50 8.70 -32.19
C ALA A 361 4.93 7.27 -32.36
N GLU A 362 3.75 7.00 -31.79
CA GLU A 362 3.09 5.70 -31.98
C GLU A 362 2.63 5.49 -33.42
N LYS A 363 2.07 6.53 -34.07
CA LYS A 363 1.64 6.48 -35.48
C LYS A 363 2.81 6.24 -36.44
N ALA A 364 4.01 6.73 -36.10
CA ALA A 364 5.21 6.54 -36.91
C ALA A 364 5.68 5.08 -37.01
N SER A 365 5.17 4.18 -36.15
CA SER A 365 5.43 2.74 -36.26
C SER A 365 4.75 2.07 -37.45
N VAL A 366 3.67 2.67 -37.96
CA VAL A 366 2.98 2.17 -39.15
C VAL A 366 3.72 2.67 -40.40
N PRO A 367 4.17 1.79 -41.31
CA PRO A 367 4.96 2.20 -42.46
C PRO A 367 4.24 3.23 -43.34
N SER A 368 4.92 4.36 -43.61
CA SER A 368 4.38 5.45 -44.44
C SER A 368 4.20 5.10 -45.92
N ARG A 369 4.83 4.00 -46.37
CA ARG A 369 4.77 3.48 -47.74
C ARG A 369 3.52 2.68 -48.09
N LEU A 370 2.68 2.37 -47.09
CA LEU A 370 1.40 1.71 -47.31
C LEU A 370 0.46 2.67 -48.06
N ASP A 371 -0.49 2.11 -48.81
CA ASP A 371 -1.54 2.94 -49.37
C ASP A 371 -2.39 3.57 -48.25
N ALA A 372 -3.17 4.60 -48.57
CA ALA A 372 -3.92 5.34 -47.56
C ALA A 372 -4.93 4.45 -46.80
N ALA A 373 -5.61 3.54 -47.49
CA ALA A 373 -6.64 2.68 -46.88
C ALA A 373 -6.02 1.59 -46.00
N GLU A 374 -4.93 0.97 -46.45
CA GLU A 374 -4.13 0.00 -45.70
C GLU A 374 -3.53 0.64 -44.45
N ARG A 375 -3.02 1.88 -44.59
CA ARG A 375 -2.45 2.63 -43.47
C ARG A 375 -3.51 2.97 -42.42
N ASP A 376 -4.68 3.44 -42.84
CA ASP A 376 -5.77 3.75 -41.92
C ASP A 376 -6.26 2.50 -41.18
N ALA A 377 -6.39 1.36 -41.88
CA ALA A 377 -6.73 0.08 -41.27
C ALA A 377 -5.65 -0.40 -40.27
N ALA A 378 -4.37 -0.19 -40.57
CA ALA A 378 -3.27 -0.52 -39.66
C ALA A 378 -3.28 0.38 -38.41
N LEU A 379 -3.53 1.67 -38.57
CA LEU A 379 -3.65 2.62 -37.46
C LEU A 379 -4.86 2.31 -36.56
N ASP A 380 -5.99 1.91 -37.13
CA ASP A 380 -7.18 1.47 -36.37
C ASP A 380 -6.88 0.22 -35.54
N ARG A 381 -6.24 -0.80 -36.13
CA ARG A 381 -5.81 -2.01 -35.39
C ARG A 381 -4.85 -1.65 -34.26
N LEU A 382 -3.91 -0.75 -34.53
CA LEU A 382 -2.94 -0.30 -33.54
C LEU A 382 -3.62 0.44 -32.38
N GLN A 383 -4.54 1.36 -32.67
CA GLN A 383 -5.33 2.08 -31.67
C GLN A 383 -6.13 1.11 -30.80
N LYS A 384 -6.81 0.12 -31.40
CA LYS A 384 -7.57 -0.89 -30.66
C LYS A 384 -6.66 -1.75 -29.78
N GLY A 385 -5.48 -2.16 -30.27
CA GLY A 385 -4.50 -2.89 -29.48
C GLY A 385 -3.97 -2.08 -28.29
N LYS A 386 -3.71 -0.78 -28.49
CA LYS A 386 -3.38 0.16 -27.41
C LYS A 386 -4.51 0.26 -26.39
N ASP A 387 -5.75 0.42 -26.84
CA ASP A 387 -6.90 0.53 -25.93
C ASP A 387 -7.09 -0.75 -25.11
N VAL A 388 -6.93 -1.94 -25.70
CA VAL A 388 -6.91 -3.20 -24.95
C VAL A 388 -5.80 -3.19 -23.89
N PHE A 389 -4.58 -2.80 -24.24
CA PHE A 389 -3.48 -2.70 -23.27
C PHE A 389 -3.81 -1.72 -22.13
N MET A 390 -4.34 -0.55 -22.47
CA MET A 390 -4.73 0.48 -21.51
C MET A 390 -5.80 -0.03 -20.56
N ASP A 391 -6.76 -0.79 -21.07
CA ASP A 391 -7.89 -1.26 -20.30
C ASP A 391 -7.58 -2.49 -19.44
N THR A 392 -6.72 -3.39 -19.93
CA THR A 392 -6.50 -4.70 -19.28
C THR A 392 -5.15 -4.81 -18.57
N CYS A 393 -4.13 -4.05 -18.97
CA CYS A 393 -2.74 -4.27 -18.54
C CYS A 393 -2.12 -3.07 -17.82
N SER A 394 -2.45 -1.84 -18.25
CA SER A 394 -1.76 -0.60 -17.82
C SER A 394 -1.85 -0.28 -16.32
N ARG A 395 -2.80 -0.89 -15.61
CA ARG A 395 -2.93 -0.75 -14.14
C ARG A 395 -1.80 -1.44 -13.38
N CYS A 396 -1.22 -2.48 -13.97
CA CYS A 396 -0.15 -3.27 -13.36
C CYS A 396 1.19 -3.05 -14.08
N HIS A 397 1.15 -2.82 -15.39
CA HIS A 397 2.34 -2.72 -16.22
C HIS A 397 2.46 -1.36 -16.89
N THR A 398 3.70 -0.99 -17.12
CA THR A 398 4.11 0.07 -18.04
C THR A 398 4.49 -0.58 -19.37
N THR A 399 4.67 0.18 -20.45
CA THR A 399 5.25 -0.34 -21.68
C THR A 399 6.76 -0.40 -21.60
N HIS A 400 7.41 0.70 -21.18
CA HIS A 400 8.88 0.81 -21.09
C HIS A 400 9.46 1.31 -19.75
N GLY A 401 8.63 1.73 -18.80
CA GLY A 401 9.11 2.18 -17.48
C GLY A 401 9.26 1.07 -16.43
N VAL A 402 8.93 1.39 -15.18
CA VAL A 402 9.00 0.43 -14.08
C VAL A 402 7.96 -0.67 -14.27
N ASN A 403 8.37 -1.93 -14.15
CA ASN A 403 7.54 -3.11 -14.42
C ASN A 403 7.03 -3.22 -15.87
N ALA A 404 7.85 -2.78 -16.83
CA ALA A 404 7.59 -2.75 -18.26
C ALA A 404 7.26 -4.12 -18.87
N VAL A 405 6.16 -4.19 -19.63
CA VAL A 405 5.83 -5.37 -20.45
C VAL A 405 6.93 -5.67 -21.46
N ALA A 406 7.53 -4.63 -22.08
CA ALA A 406 8.63 -4.83 -23.02
C ALA A 406 9.84 -5.50 -22.37
N ALA A 407 10.20 -5.11 -21.14
CA ALA A 407 11.30 -5.74 -20.41
C ALA A 407 10.99 -7.19 -20.00
N HIS A 408 9.72 -7.51 -19.69
CA HIS A 408 9.30 -8.88 -19.40
C HIS A 408 9.39 -9.77 -20.65
N LEU A 409 8.89 -9.29 -21.79
CA LEU A 409 8.89 -10.05 -23.03
C LEU A 409 10.31 -10.18 -23.61
N GLN A 410 11.14 -9.14 -23.51
CA GLN A 410 12.57 -9.23 -23.83
C GLN A 410 13.28 -10.31 -23.00
N ARG A 411 12.94 -10.47 -21.71
CA ARG A 411 13.51 -11.54 -20.88
C ARG A 411 12.98 -12.93 -21.27
N LEU A 412 11.71 -13.02 -21.67
CA LEU A 412 11.10 -14.27 -22.08
C LEU A 412 11.66 -14.79 -23.42
N PHE A 413 11.82 -13.90 -24.41
CA PHE A 413 12.25 -14.24 -25.76
C PHE A 413 13.77 -14.10 -25.99
N GLY A 414 14.50 -13.50 -25.05
CA GLY A 414 15.93 -13.25 -25.19
C GLY A 414 16.21 -12.32 -26.37
N ASN A 415 17.17 -12.67 -27.24
CA ASN A 415 17.51 -11.87 -28.41
C ASN A 415 16.57 -12.09 -29.62
N GLN A 416 15.57 -12.97 -29.49
CA GLN A 416 14.63 -13.26 -30.58
C GLN A 416 13.54 -12.18 -30.65
N PRO A 417 13.10 -11.77 -31.86
CA PRO A 417 11.93 -10.91 -32.01
C PRO A 417 10.67 -11.58 -31.46
N TRP A 418 9.87 -10.82 -30.71
CA TRP A 418 8.63 -11.28 -30.11
C TRP A 418 7.49 -11.09 -31.12
N LYS A 419 7.26 -12.15 -31.90
CA LYS A 419 6.21 -12.20 -32.92
C LYS A 419 4.82 -12.35 -32.30
N PRO A 420 3.75 -11.84 -32.93
CA PRO A 420 2.40 -11.86 -32.38
C PRO A 420 1.91 -13.26 -31.99
N ASP A 421 2.15 -14.28 -32.81
CA ASP A 421 1.66 -15.64 -32.56
C ASP A 421 2.22 -16.25 -31.26
N LEU A 422 3.52 -16.03 -31.00
CA LEU A 422 4.19 -16.53 -29.80
C LEU A 422 3.78 -15.74 -28.56
N THR A 423 3.64 -14.42 -28.71
CA THR A 423 3.17 -13.54 -27.64
C THR A 423 1.73 -13.89 -27.24
N LEU A 424 0.86 -14.18 -28.22
CA LEU A 424 -0.53 -14.57 -28.00
C LEU A 424 -0.65 -15.82 -27.12
N GLY A 425 0.06 -16.90 -27.48
CA GLY A 425 0.01 -18.15 -26.72
C GLY A 425 0.48 -17.99 -25.26
N TYR A 426 1.48 -17.13 -25.02
CA TYR A 426 1.88 -16.77 -23.66
C TYR A 426 0.80 -15.97 -22.93
N LEU A 427 0.25 -14.91 -23.54
CA LEU A 427 -0.76 -14.06 -22.91
C LEU A 427 -2.04 -14.82 -22.56
N GLU A 428 -2.46 -15.76 -23.40
CA GLU A 428 -3.61 -16.64 -23.15
C GLU A 428 -3.41 -17.45 -21.85
N ASN A 429 -2.17 -17.92 -21.63
CA ASN A 429 -1.82 -18.82 -20.52
C ASN A 429 -1.02 -18.15 -19.40
N MET A 430 -0.89 -16.81 -19.40
CA MET A 430 0.01 -16.09 -18.51
C MET A 430 -0.30 -16.32 -17.03
N HIS A 431 -1.58 -16.50 -16.70
CA HIS A 431 -2.06 -16.76 -15.34
C HIS A 431 -1.63 -18.13 -14.81
N ASN A 432 -1.33 -19.10 -15.69
CA ASN A 432 -0.80 -20.41 -15.30
C ASN A 432 0.71 -20.33 -15.05
N ALA A 433 1.42 -19.55 -15.86
CA ALA A 433 2.87 -19.34 -15.70
C ALA A 433 3.20 -18.41 -14.52
N GLN A 434 2.35 -17.41 -14.28
CA GLN A 434 2.52 -16.39 -13.24
C GLN A 434 1.18 -16.27 -12.47
N PRO A 435 0.96 -17.05 -11.40
CA PRO A 435 -0.31 -17.09 -10.67
C PRO A 435 -0.74 -15.74 -10.07
N PHE A 436 0.19 -14.79 -9.91
CA PHE A 436 -0.09 -13.42 -9.50
C PHE A 436 -0.58 -12.49 -10.64
N MET A 437 -0.67 -12.99 -11.88
CA MET A 437 -1.31 -12.31 -13.00
C MET A 437 -2.76 -12.81 -13.19
N PRO A 438 -3.73 -11.90 -13.40
CA PRO A 438 -5.08 -12.34 -13.74
C PRO A 438 -5.12 -12.96 -15.15
N PRO A 439 -6.13 -13.79 -15.47
CA PRO A 439 -6.36 -14.22 -16.85
C PRO A 439 -6.65 -13.02 -17.76
N PHE A 440 -6.53 -13.19 -19.08
CA PHE A 440 -6.92 -12.15 -20.02
C PHE A 440 -8.46 -12.04 -20.07
N PRO A 441 -9.05 -10.84 -19.90
CA PRO A 441 -10.50 -10.68 -19.83
C PRO A 441 -11.20 -10.59 -21.21
N GLY A 442 -10.47 -10.34 -22.30
CA GLY A 442 -11.07 -10.08 -23.61
C GLY A 442 -11.21 -11.30 -24.51
N THR A 443 -11.66 -11.05 -25.74
CA THR A 443 -11.82 -12.08 -26.79
C THR A 443 -10.47 -12.49 -27.40
N SER A 444 -10.42 -13.61 -28.11
CA SER A 444 -9.24 -14.02 -28.89
C SER A 444 -8.83 -12.97 -29.94
N GLN A 445 -9.79 -12.27 -30.54
CA GLN A 445 -9.53 -11.19 -31.48
C GLN A 445 -8.82 -10.00 -30.81
N GLU A 446 -9.29 -9.59 -29.63
CA GLU A 446 -8.65 -8.53 -28.84
C GLU A 446 -7.27 -8.94 -28.33
N LEU A 447 -7.10 -10.23 -28.01
CA LEU A 447 -5.79 -10.78 -27.66
C LEU A 447 -4.80 -10.67 -28.82
N SER A 448 -5.24 -10.92 -30.07
CA SER A 448 -4.41 -10.69 -31.26
C SER A 448 -4.08 -9.21 -31.46
N LEU A 449 -5.04 -8.31 -31.24
CA LEU A 449 -4.79 -6.86 -31.31
C LEU A 449 -3.78 -6.40 -30.24
N LEU A 450 -3.89 -6.94 -29.02
CA LEU A 450 -2.92 -6.70 -27.96
C LEU A 450 -1.52 -7.21 -28.35
N ALA A 451 -1.42 -8.42 -28.90
CA ALA A 451 -0.14 -8.96 -29.35
C ALA A 451 0.52 -8.10 -30.44
N LEU A 452 -0.27 -7.57 -31.39
CA LEU A 452 0.20 -6.63 -32.40
C LEU A 452 0.70 -5.31 -31.78
N TYR A 453 -0.02 -4.76 -30.80
CA TYR A 453 0.42 -3.56 -30.09
C TYR A 453 1.74 -3.80 -29.34
N LEU A 454 1.86 -4.94 -28.66
CA LEU A 454 3.06 -5.31 -27.93
C LEU A 454 4.28 -5.51 -28.85
N GLU A 455 4.08 -6.07 -30.04
CA GLU A 455 5.16 -6.23 -31.04
C GLU A 455 5.81 -4.89 -31.39
N GLN A 456 5.02 -3.83 -31.56
CA GLN A 456 5.52 -2.48 -31.87
C GLN A 456 6.52 -1.97 -30.83
N LEU A 457 6.33 -2.32 -29.55
CA LEU A 457 7.16 -1.84 -28.45
C LEU A 457 8.64 -2.26 -28.60
N GLN A 458 8.96 -3.22 -29.49
CA GLN A 458 10.33 -3.52 -29.92
C GLN A 458 11.05 -2.33 -30.54
N HIS A 459 10.31 -1.53 -31.28
CA HIS A 459 10.85 -0.50 -32.16
C HIS A 459 10.47 0.90 -31.68
N ASN A 460 9.34 1.03 -30.99
CA ASN A 460 8.92 2.27 -30.36
C ASN A 460 9.12 2.21 -28.85
N THR A 461 10.24 2.76 -28.37
CA THR A 461 10.55 2.86 -26.93
C THR A 461 9.93 4.07 -26.24
N THR A 462 9.11 4.85 -26.97
CA THR A 462 8.44 6.02 -26.41
C THR A 462 7.41 5.57 -25.37
N PRO A 463 7.44 6.13 -24.15
CA PRO A 463 6.47 5.82 -23.12
C PRO A 463 5.02 6.02 -23.59
N THR A 464 4.14 5.09 -23.25
CA THR A 464 2.72 5.19 -23.64
C THR A 464 2.04 6.29 -22.85
N SER A 465 1.53 7.31 -23.54
CA SER A 465 0.82 8.41 -22.88
C SER A 465 -0.54 7.98 -22.34
N GLY A 466 -0.82 8.36 -21.10
CA GLY A 466 -2.16 8.24 -20.50
C GLY A 466 -3.12 9.35 -20.92
N ALA A 467 -4.39 9.18 -20.60
CA ALA A 467 -5.46 10.13 -20.93
C ALA A 467 -5.20 11.56 -20.43
N GLN A 468 -4.46 11.71 -19.33
CA GLN A 468 -4.10 13.01 -18.77
C GLN A 468 -3.11 13.82 -19.63
N GLN A 469 -2.45 13.19 -20.60
CA GLN A 469 -1.48 13.85 -21.49
C GLN A 469 -2.05 14.09 -22.89
N VAL A 470 -2.75 13.10 -23.45
CA VAL A 470 -3.21 13.13 -24.85
C VAL A 470 -4.72 13.34 -24.99
N GLY A 471 -5.44 13.45 -23.87
CA GLY A 471 -6.89 13.54 -23.85
C GLY A 471 -7.57 12.19 -24.06
N ILE A 472 -8.86 12.25 -24.39
CA ILE A 472 -9.73 11.08 -24.56
C ILE A 472 -10.56 11.19 -25.84
N VAL A 473 -10.94 10.04 -26.39
CA VAL A 473 -12.03 9.91 -27.35
C VAL A 473 -13.15 9.11 -26.70
N VAL A 474 -14.38 9.58 -26.81
CA VAL A 474 -15.55 8.88 -26.26
C VAL A 474 -16.10 7.91 -27.30
N ASN A 475 -16.12 6.62 -26.95
CA ASN A 475 -16.80 5.60 -27.74
C ASN A 475 -18.30 5.60 -27.38
N ALA A 476 -19.12 6.25 -28.21
CA ALA A 476 -20.56 6.39 -27.96
C ALA A 476 -21.29 5.05 -27.82
N ALA A 477 -20.89 4.02 -28.57
CA ALA A 477 -21.49 2.69 -28.50
C ALA A 477 -21.15 1.98 -27.16
N GLY A 478 -19.90 2.09 -26.72
CA GLY A 478 -19.47 1.61 -25.40
C GLY A 478 -20.21 2.33 -24.28
N ALA A 479 -20.32 3.65 -24.36
CA ALA A 479 -21.04 4.47 -23.38
C ALA A 479 -22.53 4.06 -23.24
N GLN A 480 -23.19 3.79 -24.38
CA GLN A 480 -24.60 3.36 -24.40
C GLN A 480 -24.79 1.95 -23.83
N ARG A 481 -23.94 1.00 -24.21
CA ARG A 481 -23.99 -0.38 -23.67
C ARG A 481 -23.73 -0.41 -22.18
N GLN A 482 -22.79 0.40 -21.71
CA GLN A 482 -22.48 0.50 -20.30
C GLN A 482 -23.64 1.10 -19.50
N ALA A 483 -24.26 2.18 -19.99
CA ALA A 483 -25.45 2.76 -19.39
C ALA A 483 -26.65 1.79 -19.35
N ALA A 484 -26.76 0.88 -20.32
CA ALA A 484 -27.79 -0.16 -20.33
C ALA A 484 -27.51 -1.28 -19.32
N GLY A 485 -26.24 -1.69 -19.16
CA GLY A 485 -25.82 -2.69 -18.17
C GLY A 485 -26.06 -2.25 -16.73
N ASP A 486 -25.76 -0.98 -16.40
CA ASP A 486 -25.97 -0.43 -15.06
C ASP A 486 -27.47 -0.36 -14.67
N LYS A 487 -28.36 -0.12 -15.63
CA LYS A 487 -29.82 -0.14 -15.39
C LYS A 487 -30.36 -1.54 -15.11
N GLY A 488 -29.73 -2.59 -15.65
CA GLY A 488 -30.08 -3.98 -15.39
C GLY A 488 -29.65 -4.48 -14.01
N GLN A 489 -28.60 -3.89 -13.42
CA GLN A 489 -28.12 -4.22 -12.07
C GLN A 489 -28.78 -3.36 -10.96
N GLY A 490 -29.46 -2.26 -11.32
CA GLY A 490 -30.13 -1.36 -10.39
C GLY A 490 -31.52 -1.80 -9.89
N VAL A 491 -32.05 -2.93 -10.36
CA VAL A 491 -33.33 -3.50 -9.91
C VAL A 491 -33.08 -4.88 -9.29
N GLY A 492 -32.47 -4.88 -8.10
CA GLY A 492 -32.35 -6.07 -7.27
C GLY A 492 -30.95 -6.29 -6.72
N ARG A 493 -30.60 -5.56 -5.66
CA ARG A 493 -29.85 -6.02 -4.48
C ARG A 493 -29.66 -4.89 -3.49
#